data_AF-A0A2N4S6P6-F1
#
_entry.id   AF-A0A2N4S6P6-F1
#
_cell.length_a   1.000
_cell.length_b   1.000
_cell.length_c   1.000
_cell.angle_alpha   90.00
_cell.angle_beta   90.00
_cell.angle_gamma   90.00
#
_symmetry.space_group_name_H-M   'P 1'
#
loop_
_entity.id
_entity.type
_entity.pdbx_description
1 polymer ?
#
loop_
_entity_poly.entity_id
_entity_poly.type
_entity_poly.pdbx_seq_one_letter_code
_entity_poly.pdbx_strand_id
1 'polypeptide(L)'
;MAIIIHTNQPNLLLDKIYDAIDAKKADKWERTTDGRLTYGALLWKNEAFFKPQIWVDEQELRFGLLKRKDRKHISSKLYTVFHTKLVEMLLSHFDTSFSEVTITAVRAEPDDF
;
A
#
# COMPACT_ATOMS: atom_id res chain seq x y z
N MET A 1 -9.22 -5.72 2.07
CA MET A 1 -9.39 -4.30 2.33
C MET A 1 -8.29 -3.62 1.56
N ALA A 2 -8.65 -2.70 0.67
CA ALA A 2 -7.73 -2.09 -0.27
C ALA A 2 -7.62 -0.58 -0.01
N ILE A 3 -6.50 -0.03 -0.46
CA ILE A 3 -6.33 1.41 -0.70
C ILE A 3 -6.43 1.63 -2.20
N ILE A 4 -7.34 2.49 -2.61
CA ILE A 4 -7.55 2.88 -4.01
C ILE A 4 -7.10 4.33 -4.14
N ILE A 5 -6.16 4.59 -5.04
CA ILE A 5 -5.58 5.92 -5.26
C ILE A 5 -5.92 6.35 -6.68
N HIS A 6 -6.69 7.43 -6.81
CA HIS A 6 -7.01 8.00 -8.12
C HIS A 6 -5.89 8.93 -8.59
N THR A 7 -5.33 8.63 -9.76
CA THR A 7 -4.24 9.40 -10.37
C THR A 7 -4.22 9.19 -11.88
N ASN A 8 -3.93 10.25 -12.63
CA ASN A 8 -3.78 10.17 -14.09
C ASN A 8 -2.52 9.38 -14.51
N GLN A 9 -1.62 9.07 -13.58
CA GLN A 9 -0.33 8.42 -13.86
C GLN A 9 -0.01 7.31 -12.85
N PRO A 10 -0.80 6.21 -12.79
CA PRO A 10 -0.65 5.19 -11.75
C PRO A 10 0.70 4.45 -11.81
N ASN A 11 1.24 4.23 -13.02
CA ASN A 11 2.60 3.69 -13.20
C ASN A 11 3.66 4.60 -12.57
N LEU A 12 3.63 5.90 -12.89
CA LEU A 12 4.61 6.85 -12.38
C LEU A 12 4.49 7.03 -10.87
N LEU A 13 3.28 7.00 -10.31
CA LEU A 13 3.09 7.05 -8.87
C LEU A 13 3.71 5.82 -8.18
N LEU A 14 3.51 4.62 -8.74
CA LEU A 14 4.10 3.41 -8.18
C LEU A 14 5.64 3.45 -8.23
N ASP A 15 6.21 3.90 -9.34
CA ASP A 15 7.67 4.06 -9.48
C ASP A 15 8.23 5.06 -8.45
N LYS A 16 7.56 6.21 -8.28
CA LYS A 16 7.93 7.21 -7.25
C LYS A 16 7.89 6.63 -5.83
N ILE A 17 6.87 5.81 -5.53
CA ILE A 17 6.76 5.14 -4.22
C ILE A 17 7.93 4.17 -4.03
N TYR A 18 8.24 3.34 -5.03
CA TYR A 18 9.37 2.43 -4.96
C TYR A 18 10.70 3.17 -4.79
N ASP A 19 10.96 4.20 -5.59
CA ASP A 19 12.18 5.01 -5.49
C ASP A 19 12.33 5.64 -4.11
N ALA A 20 11.25 6.15 -3.52
CA ALA A 20 11.29 6.73 -2.19
C ALA A 20 11.56 5.69 -1.10
N ILE A 21 11.01 4.47 -1.22
CA ILE A 21 11.27 3.36 -0.30
C ILE A 21 12.73 2.91 -0.43
N ASP A 22 13.20 2.66 -1.65
CA ASP A 22 14.54 2.14 -1.92
C ASP A 22 15.62 3.17 -1.55
N ALA A 23 15.33 4.47 -1.71
CA ALA A 23 16.18 5.57 -1.24
C ALA A 23 16.06 5.87 0.27
N LYS A 24 15.28 5.11 1.04
CA LYS A 24 15.00 5.30 2.49
C LYS A 24 14.41 6.68 2.83
N LYS A 25 13.60 7.21 1.93
CA LYS A 25 12.89 8.50 2.07
C LYS A 25 11.41 8.34 2.41
N ALA A 26 10.83 7.15 2.28
CA ALA A 26 9.44 6.83 2.62
C ALA A 26 9.34 6.14 3.99
N ASP A 27 9.75 6.84 5.05
CA ASP A 27 9.67 6.38 6.44
C ASP A 27 10.29 4.99 6.70
N LYS A 28 9.50 4.08 7.29
CA LYS A 28 9.87 2.72 7.67
C LYS A 28 9.31 1.68 6.69
N TRP A 29 8.87 2.10 5.51
CA TRP A 29 8.39 1.16 4.50
C TRP A 29 9.54 0.36 3.89
N GLU A 30 9.28 -0.91 3.61
CA GLU A 30 10.21 -1.83 2.96
C GLU A 30 9.53 -2.47 1.76
N ARG A 31 10.27 -2.62 0.65
CA ARG A 31 9.81 -3.31 -0.55
C ARG A 31 10.37 -4.73 -0.58
N THR A 32 9.52 -5.72 -0.85
CA THR A 32 9.95 -7.10 -1.08
C THR A 32 10.47 -7.26 -2.51
N THR A 33 11.22 -8.34 -2.77
CA THR A 33 11.77 -8.63 -4.10
C THR A 33 10.70 -8.78 -5.19
N ASP A 34 9.47 -9.12 -4.82
CA ASP A 34 8.32 -9.21 -5.72
C ASP A 34 7.43 -7.95 -5.74
N GLY A 35 7.93 -6.84 -5.22
CA GLY A 35 7.28 -5.52 -5.32
C GLY A 35 6.19 -5.24 -4.29
N ARG A 36 5.97 -6.11 -3.30
CA ARG A 36 5.03 -5.82 -2.21
C ARG A 36 5.64 -4.87 -1.21
N LEU A 37 4.80 -4.13 -0.50
CA LEU A 37 5.23 -3.18 0.53
C LEU A 37 4.88 -3.71 1.92
N THR A 38 5.79 -3.59 2.87
CA THR A 38 5.52 -3.89 4.30
C THR A 38 6.03 -2.76 5.19
N TYR A 39 5.39 -2.58 6.34
CA TYR A 39 5.81 -1.56 7.30
C TYR A 39 6.86 -2.15 8.25
N GLY A 40 8.13 -1.79 8.02
CA GLY A 40 9.32 -2.36 8.65
C GLY A 40 9.57 -1.96 10.11
N ALA A 41 8.65 -1.24 10.76
CA ALA A 41 8.73 -1.02 12.21
C ALA A 41 8.67 -2.35 12.96
N LEU A 42 9.52 -2.55 13.99
CA LEU A 42 9.76 -3.85 14.64
C LEU A 42 8.49 -4.66 14.98
N LEU A 43 7.43 -4.01 15.46
CA LEU A 43 6.17 -4.66 15.84
C LEU A 43 5.31 -5.11 14.63
N TRP A 44 5.52 -4.51 13.46
CA TRP A 44 4.68 -4.65 12.27
C TRP A 44 5.40 -5.31 11.08
N LYS A 45 6.72 -5.44 11.19
CA LYS A 45 7.56 -5.99 10.14
C LYS A 45 7.10 -7.40 9.77
N ASN A 46 6.81 -7.61 8.49
CA ASN A 46 6.34 -8.88 7.93
C ASN A 46 5.01 -9.40 8.51
N GLU A 47 4.22 -8.55 9.16
CA GLU A 47 2.89 -8.95 9.67
C GLU A 47 1.81 -8.96 8.57
N ALA A 48 1.95 -8.06 7.58
CA ALA A 48 1.14 -7.98 6.38
C ALA A 48 1.92 -7.31 5.24
N PHE A 49 1.36 -7.35 4.04
CA PHE A 49 1.99 -6.83 2.83
C PHE A 49 0.94 -6.16 1.94
N PHE A 50 1.23 -4.99 1.40
CA PHE A 50 0.43 -4.41 0.32
C PHE A 50 0.93 -4.91 -1.03
N LYS A 51 0.03 -5.45 -1.85
CA LYS A 51 0.27 -5.80 -3.25
C LYS A 51 -0.24 -4.66 -4.14
N PRO A 52 0.65 -3.94 -4.85
CA PRO A 52 0.22 -2.95 -5.83
C PRO A 52 -0.39 -3.62 -7.06
N GLN A 53 -1.39 -2.98 -7.63
CA GLN A 53 -1.93 -3.29 -8.95
C GLN A 53 -2.37 -2.01 -9.65
N ILE A 54 -2.04 -1.90 -10.94
CA ILE A 54 -2.33 -0.75 -11.78
C ILE A 54 -3.59 -1.03 -12.59
N TRP A 55 -4.52 -0.08 -12.56
CA TRP A 55 -5.79 -0.10 -13.26
C TRP A 55 -5.80 1.13 -14.17
N VAL A 56 -5.35 0.94 -15.41
CA VAL A 56 -5.07 2.05 -16.35
C VAL A 56 -6.36 2.73 -16.80
N ASP A 57 -7.39 1.94 -17.11
CA ASP A 57 -8.66 2.45 -17.62
C ASP A 57 -9.43 3.24 -16.56
N GLU A 58 -9.31 2.83 -15.29
CA GLU A 58 -9.91 3.49 -14.13
C GLU A 58 -9.06 4.62 -13.55
N GLN A 59 -7.83 4.81 -14.06
CA GLN A 59 -6.87 5.78 -13.53
C GLN A 59 -6.55 5.57 -12.04
N GLU A 60 -6.32 4.31 -11.68
CA GLU A 60 -6.15 3.90 -10.29
C GLU A 60 -4.86 3.12 -10.04
N LEU A 61 -4.21 3.44 -8.92
CA LEU A 61 -3.24 2.57 -8.28
C LEU A 61 -3.90 1.97 -7.04
N ARG A 62 -4.08 0.64 -7.04
CA ARG A 62 -4.68 -0.07 -5.92
C ARG A 62 -3.63 -0.85 -5.14
N PHE A 63 -3.76 -0.85 -3.82
CA PHE A 63 -2.99 -1.68 -2.91
C PHE A 63 -3.91 -2.62 -2.14
N GLY A 64 -3.85 -3.91 -2.44
CA GLY A 64 -4.58 -4.94 -1.70
C GLY A 64 -3.75 -5.45 -0.51
N LEU A 65 -4.36 -5.63 0.65
CA LEU A 65 -3.66 -6.03 1.86
C LEU A 65 -3.60 -7.56 1.99
N LEU A 66 -2.41 -8.13 1.91
CA LEU A 66 -2.16 -9.56 2.06
C LEU A 66 -1.72 -9.91 3.48
N LYS A 67 -2.26 -11.00 4.02
CA LYS A 67 -1.78 -11.60 5.27
C LYS A 67 -0.47 -12.37 5.03
N ARG A 68 0.38 -12.46 6.05
CA ARG A 68 1.50 -13.43 6.04
C ARG A 68 0.98 -14.87 6.03
N LYS A 69 1.80 -15.82 5.54
CA LYS A 69 1.39 -17.20 5.22
C LYS A 69 0.78 -17.97 6.40
N ASP A 70 1.36 -17.87 7.59
CA ASP A 70 0.94 -18.56 8.81
C ASP A 70 -0.28 -17.92 9.51
N ARG A 71 -0.71 -16.74 9.06
CA ARG A 71 -1.83 -16.02 9.66
C ARG A 71 -3.16 -16.49 9.06
N LYS A 72 -4.15 -16.77 9.92
CA LYS A 72 -5.50 -17.18 9.51
C LYS A 72 -6.33 -16.02 8.94
N HIS A 73 -6.27 -14.85 9.56
CA HIS A 73 -7.06 -13.67 9.18
C HIS A 73 -6.30 -12.37 9.48
N ILE A 74 -6.68 -11.29 8.80
CA ILE A 74 -6.21 -9.93 9.11
C ILE A 74 -7.09 -9.37 10.24
N SER A 75 -6.49 -9.06 11.39
CA SER A 75 -7.20 -8.39 12.49
C SER A 75 -7.49 -6.93 12.16
N SER A 76 -8.54 -6.34 12.73
CA SER A 76 -8.85 -4.91 12.56
C SER A 76 -7.67 -4.01 12.94
N LYS A 77 -6.92 -4.35 14.00
CA LYS A 77 -5.72 -3.61 14.40
C LYS A 77 -4.65 -3.58 13.30
N LEU A 78 -4.38 -4.72 12.68
CA LEU A 78 -3.39 -4.85 11.61
C LEU A 78 -3.83 -4.08 10.36
N TYR A 79 -5.10 -4.25 9.98
CA TYR A 79 -5.74 -3.48 8.90
C TYR A 79 -5.60 -1.97 9.13
N THR A 80 -6.03 -1.47 10.29
CA THR A 80 -5.98 -0.05 10.64
C THR A 80 -4.56 0.49 10.55
N VAL A 81 -3.57 -0.18 11.15
CA VAL A 81 -2.19 0.31 11.16
C VAL A 81 -1.60 0.37 9.77
N PHE A 82 -1.76 -0.67 8.96
CA PHE A 82 -1.22 -0.69 7.61
C PHE A 82 -1.84 0.40 6.75
N HIS A 83 -3.17 0.58 6.82
CA HIS A 83 -3.86 1.56 6.00
C HIS A 83 -3.54 2.99 6.40
N THR A 84 -3.56 3.30 7.70
CA THR A 84 -3.22 4.66 8.16
C THR A 84 -1.78 5.02 7.82
N LYS A 85 -0.83 4.08 7.96
CA LYS A 85 0.57 4.34 7.62
C LYS A 85 0.84 4.49 6.13
N LEU A 86 0.06 3.84 5.27
CA LEU A 86 0.21 4.03 3.83
C LEU A 86 -0.35 5.39 3.43
N VAL A 87 -1.53 5.76 3.96
CA VAL A 87 -2.13 7.09 3.72
C VAL A 87 -1.25 8.22 4.25
N GLU A 88 -0.65 8.04 5.43
CA GLU A 88 0.31 9.00 6.00
C GLU A 88 1.50 9.22 5.06
N MET A 89 2.08 8.12 4.53
CA MET A 89 3.18 8.20 3.55
C MET A 89 2.73 8.87 2.24
N LEU A 90 1.54 8.56 1.73
CA LEU A 90 0.99 9.19 0.53
C LEU A 90 0.83 10.71 0.71
N LEU A 91 0.25 11.15 1.83
CA LEU A 91 0.01 12.56 2.09
C LEU A 91 1.29 13.35 2.40
N SER A 92 2.32 12.71 2.97
CA SER A 92 3.56 13.38 3.35
C SER A 92 4.58 13.48 2.21
N HIS A 93 4.49 12.60 1.21
CA HIS A 93 5.49 12.51 0.14
C HIS A 93 4.93 12.65 -1.28
N PHE A 94 3.62 12.45 -1.48
CA PHE A 94 3.03 12.27 -2.81
C PHE A 94 1.71 13.02 -2.99
N ASP A 95 1.38 13.97 -2.14
CA ASP A 95 0.13 14.75 -2.16
C ASP A 95 -0.18 15.43 -3.50
N THR A 96 0.84 15.77 -4.29
CA THR A 96 0.65 16.33 -5.65
C THR A 96 0.58 15.28 -6.77
N SER A 97 0.67 13.98 -6.45
CA SER A 97 0.73 12.88 -7.44
C SER A 97 -0.55 12.07 -7.54
N PHE A 98 -1.59 12.42 -6.78
CA PHE A 98 -2.92 11.83 -6.82
C PHE A 98 -4.00 12.87 -6.48
N SER A 99 -5.26 12.57 -6.76
CA SER A 99 -6.40 13.45 -6.45
C SER A 99 -7.27 12.95 -5.30
N GLU A 100 -7.32 11.63 -5.10
CA GLU A 100 -8.15 11.00 -4.07
C GLU A 100 -7.53 9.71 -3.56
N VAL A 101 -7.77 9.39 -2.29
CA VAL A 101 -7.47 8.09 -1.69
C VAL A 101 -8.71 7.56 -0.98
N THR A 102 -9.13 6.35 -1.35
CA THR A 102 -10.25 5.62 -0.75
C THR A 102 -9.75 4.38 -0.01
N ILE A 103 -10.30 4.12 1.17
CA ILE A 103 -10.01 2.93 1.98
C ILE A 103 -11.27 2.06 2.07
N THR A 104 -11.20 0.78 1.69
CA THR A 104 -12.36 -0.11 1.69
C THR A 104 -12.48 -0.92 2.98
N ALA A 105 -13.67 -0.94 3.58
CA ALA A 105 -13.96 -1.75 4.77
C ALA A 105 -14.03 -3.26 4.49
N VAL A 106 -14.39 -3.65 3.26
CA VAL A 106 -14.49 -5.04 2.80
C VAL A 106 -13.43 -5.34 1.75
N ARG A 107 -13.35 -6.61 1.34
CA ARG A 107 -12.48 -7.06 0.25
C ARG A 107 -12.81 -6.28 -1.03
N ALA A 108 -11.77 -5.81 -1.70
CA ALA A 108 -11.80 -5.23 -3.04
C ALA A 108 -10.61 -5.75 -3.83
N GLU A 109 -10.74 -5.93 -5.14
CA GLU A 109 -9.58 -6.24 -5.99
C GLU A 109 -8.49 -5.17 -5.77
N PRO A 110 -7.22 -5.52 -5.52
CA PRO A 110 -6.55 -6.80 -5.80
C PRO A 110 -6.28 -7.69 -4.57
N ASP A 111 -7.10 -7.58 -3.53
CA ASP A 111 -6.97 -8.38 -2.31
C ASP A 111 -6.94 -9.90 -2.58
N ASP A 112 -5.95 -10.59 -2.01
CA ASP A 112 -5.76 -12.04 -2.12
C ASP A 112 -5.45 -12.66 -0.74
N PHE A 113 -6.47 -13.12 -0.01
CA PHE A 113 -6.33 -13.74 1.32
C PHE A 113 -7.42 -14.73 1.67
#